data_AF-A0A0A9YJC2-F1
#
_entry.id   AF-A0A0A9YJC2-F1
#
_cell.length_a   1.000
_cell.length_b   1.000
_cell.length_c   1.000
_cell.angle_alpha   90.00
_cell.angle_beta   90.00
_cell.angle_gamma   90.00
#
_symmetry.space_group_name_H-M   'P 1'
#
loop_
_entity.id
_entity.type
_entity.pdbx_description
1 polymer ?
#
loop_
_entity_poly.entity_id
_entity_poly.type
_entity_poly.pdbx_seq_one_letter_code
_entity_poly.pdbx_strand_id
1 'polypeptide(L)'
;MQSKIYVVPKEIMLGPGEVLFDHIASCLESFALQHRVAKKNLPLGFTFSFPLNQVGLKSGILTRWTKGFNCANTVGEDVVQMLAKALAKRDTIKIDVVAILNDTTGTLMSCAWKNHNCKVGVILGTGSNACYVEKIKNVIGFDGDTSKPHVIINTEWGAFGDHGELDFIRTPYDKEIDKHSVNPGKQLHEKMISGMYLGELARLLIIKFTKDKVLFGGQINPKLQERWSFLTEYISEIENDPRGVFKQCRNVLGKLNILDPTDQDCSNIRYICESVSRRAAYLASAGVATLINKMDIPSVTVGVDGSLYRFHPHFHNIMHEKIPELCNPSIENLCINLMLSEDGSGRGAALIAASGSENNPE
;
A
#
# COMPACT_ATOMS: atom_id res chain seq x y z
N MET A 1 -10.99 18.96 -6.66
CA MET A 1 -10.97 18.25 -5.35
C MET A 1 -9.91 18.92 -4.49
N GLN A 2 -10.25 19.27 -3.26
CA GLN A 2 -9.34 19.93 -2.32
C GLN A 2 -8.86 18.88 -1.31
N SER A 3 -7.58 18.87 -0.98
CA SER A 3 -6.99 17.93 -0.02
C SER A 3 -5.94 18.62 0.84
N LYS A 4 -5.69 18.05 2.02
CA LYS A 4 -4.66 18.52 2.96
C LYS A 4 -4.07 17.32 3.70
N ILE A 5 -2.75 17.31 3.82
CA ILE A 5 -2.01 16.26 4.52
C ILE A 5 -1.77 16.70 5.95
N TYR A 6 -2.06 15.81 6.89
CA TYR A 6 -1.78 15.98 8.31
C TYR A 6 -0.80 14.89 8.75
N VAL A 7 0.28 15.27 9.42
CA VAL A 7 1.27 14.32 9.93
C VAL A 7 0.73 13.71 11.22
N VAL A 8 0.72 12.38 11.30
CA VAL A 8 0.46 11.66 12.54
C VAL A 8 1.81 11.43 13.24
N PRO A 9 2.05 12.04 14.41
CA PRO A 9 3.28 11.83 15.17
C PRO A 9 3.47 10.37 15.57
N LYS A 10 4.72 9.92 15.68
CA LYS A 10 5.06 8.53 16.01
C LYS A 10 4.51 8.11 17.38
N GLU A 11 4.46 9.06 18.31
CA GLU A 11 3.91 8.88 19.66
C GLU A 11 2.41 8.58 19.61
N ILE A 12 1.68 9.14 18.63
CA ILE A 12 0.25 8.85 18.41
C ILE A 12 0.08 7.48 17.74
N MET A 13 0.92 7.15 16.76
CA MET A 13 0.90 5.84 16.07
C MET A 13 1.13 4.64 17.01
N LEU A 14 1.76 4.87 18.16
CA LEU A 14 2.10 3.87 19.18
C LEU A 14 1.37 4.12 20.51
N GLY A 15 0.49 5.12 20.57
CA GLY A 15 -0.24 5.53 21.77
C GLY A 15 -1.62 4.87 21.91
N PRO A 16 -2.49 5.36 22.79
CA PRO A 16 -3.87 4.89 22.90
C PRO A 16 -4.69 5.20 21.63
N GLY A 17 -5.58 4.29 21.25
CA GLY A 17 -6.45 4.46 20.08
C GLY A 17 -7.28 5.74 20.13
N GLU A 18 -7.79 6.10 21.31
CA GLU A 18 -8.58 7.31 21.51
C GLU A 18 -7.82 8.58 21.08
N VAL A 19 -6.51 8.63 21.34
CA VAL A 19 -5.65 9.75 20.97
C VAL A 19 -5.49 9.84 19.45
N LEU A 20 -5.39 8.69 18.76
CA LEU A 20 -5.36 8.64 17.30
C LEU A 20 -6.66 9.18 16.69
N PHE A 21 -7.82 8.71 17.15
CA PHE A 21 -9.11 9.15 16.59
C PHE A 21 -9.43 10.61 16.94
N ASP A 22 -9.04 11.09 18.14
CA ASP A 22 -9.17 12.51 18.50
C ASP A 22 -8.28 13.40 17.62
N HIS A 23 -7.08 12.93 17.28
CA HIS A 23 -6.20 13.62 16.32
C HIS A 23 -6.85 13.68 14.93
N ILE A 24 -7.38 12.56 14.41
CA ILE A 24 -8.08 12.51 13.12
C ILE A 24 -9.27 13.48 13.11
N ALA A 25 -10.11 13.47 14.15
CA ALA A 25 -11.24 14.39 14.28
C ALA A 25 -10.80 15.86 14.28
N SER A 26 -9.68 16.18 14.94
CA SER A 26 -9.09 17.53 14.93
C SER A 26 -8.65 17.97 13.54
N CYS A 27 -8.08 17.06 12.76
CA CYS A 27 -7.67 17.33 11.39
C CYS A 27 -8.89 17.61 10.50
N LEU A 28 -9.94 16.81 10.63
CA LEU A 28 -11.21 17.01 9.91
C LEU A 28 -11.86 18.34 10.26
N GLU A 29 -11.89 18.72 11.54
CA GLU A 29 -12.40 20.01 12.00
C GLU A 29 -11.61 21.17 11.38
N SER A 30 -10.28 21.12 11.48
CA SER A 30 -9.39 22.12 10.87
C SER A 30 -9.64 22.28 9.37
N PHE A 31 -9.79 21.16 8.65
CA PHE A 31 -10.05 21.17 7.21
C PHE A 31 -11.42 21.78 6.89
N ALA A 32 -12.48 21.36 7.59
CA ALA A 32 -13.83 21.84 7.36
C ALA A 32 -13.98 23.35 7.64
N LEU A 33 -13.31 23.87 8.68
CA LEU A 33 -13.27 25.29 9.00
C LEU A 33 -12.51 26.09 7.92
N GLN A 34 -11.32 25.63 7.53
CA GLN A 34 -10.49 26.26 6.50
C GLN A 34 -11.25 26.40 5.17
N HIS A 35 -12.04 25.39 4.81
CA HIS A 35 -12.81 25.36 3.56
C HIS A 35 -14.23 25.90 3.70
N ARG A 36 -14.61 26.45 4.88
CA ARG A 36 -15.92 27.06 5.16
C ARG A 36 -17.10 26.11 4.91
N VAL A 37 -16.91 24.82 5.20
CA VAL A 37 -17.94 23.76 5.08
C VAL A 37 -18.37 23.19 6.42
N ALA A 38 -17.80 23.66 7.53
CA ALA A 38 -18.07 23.16 8.88
C ALA A 38 -19.56 23.14 9.30
N LYS A 39 -20.36 24.09 8.79
CA LYS A 39 -21.81 24.17 9.07
C LYS A 39 -22.69 23.24 8.23
N LYS A 40 -22.11 22.49 7.28
CA LYS A 40 -22.85 21.52 6.45
C LYS A 40 -22.87 20.16 7.13
N ASN A 41 -23.92 19.38 6.90
CA ASN A 41 -23.91 17.95 7.21
C ASN A 41 -23.07 17.26 6.13
N LEU A 42 -21.85 16.81 6.48
CA LEU A 42 -20.91 16.23 5.53
C LEU A 42 -20.90 14.70 5.63
N PRO A 43 -21.33 13.95 4.61
CA PRO A 43 -21.11 12.51 4.56
C PRO A 43 -19.61 12.23 4.33
N LEU A 44 -19.04 11.37 5.17
CA LEU A 44 -17.65 10.95 5.12
C LEU A 44 -17.55 9.47 4.73
N GLY A 45 -16.83 9.21 3.64
CA GLY A 45 -16.25 7.90 3.39
C GLY A 45 -14.90 7.81 4.10
N PHE A 46 -14.76 6.86 5.01
CA PHE A 46 -13.57 6.68 5.82
C PHE A 46 -12.71 5.55 5.22
N THR A 47 -11.72 5.92 4.40
CA THR A 47 -10.70 4.96 3.97
C THR A 47 -9.78 4.64 5.13
N PHE A 48 -9.87 3.41 5.64
CA PHE A 48 -9.07 2.93 6.76
C PHE A 48 -8.25 1.73 6.31
N SER A 49 -7.01 1.98 5.91
CA SER A 49 -6.11 1.04 5.23
C SER A 49 -5.47 0.00 6.16
N PHE A 50 -6.27 -0.66 6.99
CA PHE A 50 -5.86 -1.73 7.89
C PHE A 50 -6.78 -2.94 7.74
N PRO A 51 -6.32 -4.14 8.15
CA PRO A 51 -7.17 -5.33 8.13
C PRO A 51 -8.39 -5.19 9.05
N LEU A 52 -9.58 -5.08 8.46
CA LEU A 52 -10.87 -4.98 9.15
C LEU A 52 -11.70 -6.24 8.94
N ASN A 53 -12.42 -6.67 9.97
CA ASN A 53 -13.63 -7.46 9.80
C ASN A 53 -14.79 -6.50 9.55
N GLN A 54 -15.15 -6.33 8.27
CA GLN A 54 -16.19 -5.40 7.87
C GLN A 54 -17.57 -6.05 8.00
N VAL A 55 -18.29 -5.70 9.06
CA VAL A 55 -19.64 -6.24 9.36
C VAL A 55 -20.72 -5.52 8.54
N GLY A 56 -20.44 -4.29 8.10
CA GLY A 56 -21.34 -3.54 7.24
C GLY A 56 -20.67 -2.31 6.62
N LEU A 57 -21.42 -1.54 5.84
CA LEU A 57 -20.87 -0.35 5.19
C LEU A 57 -20.39 0.68 6.21
N LYS A 58 -21.05 0.78 7.39
CA LYS A 58 -20.72 1.72 8.49
C LYS A 58 -20.11 1.04 9.72
N SER A 59 -19.55 -0.17 9.59
CA SER A 59 -18.95 -0.86 10.74
C SER A 59 -17.76 -1.72 10.30
N GLY A 60 -16.63 -1.51 10.97
CA GLY A 60 -15.39 -2.22 10.68
C GLY A 60 -14.60 -2.47 11.95
N ILE A 61 -14.48 -3.74 12.32
CA ILE A 61 -13.75 -4.16 13.53
C ILE A 61 -12.28 -4.35 13.17
N LEU A 62 -11.38 -3.61 13.83
CA LEU A 62 -9.95 -3.75 13.57
C LEU A 62 -9.45 -5.13 14.01
N THR A 63 -8.85 -5.89 13.11
CA THR A 63 -8.33 -7.23 13.42
C THR A 63 -6.88 -7.20 13.90
N ARG A 64 -6.05 -6.35 13.31
CA ARG A 64 -4.64 -6.17 13.67
C ARG A 64 -4.08 -4.88 13.09
N TRP A 65 -3.07 -4.32 13.74
CA TRP A 65 -2.29 -3.23 13.15
C TRP A 65 -1.22 -3.72 12.17
N THR A 66 -0.89 -2.88 11.19
CA THR A 66 0.18 -3.07 10.22
C THR A 66 0.93 -1.74 10.01
N LYS A 67 1.92 -1.70 9.10
CA LYS A 67 2.57 -0.45 8.65
C LYS A 67 3.19 0.40 9.78
N GLY A 68 3.64 -0.24 10.87
CA GLY A 68 4.27 0.43 12.01
C GLY A 68 3.32 1.05 13.03
N PHE A 69 2.00 0.91 12.87
CA PHE A 69 1.03 1.27 13.90
C PHE A 69 0.96 0.20 14.98
N ASN A 70 0.68 0.61 16.21
CA ASN A 70 0.37 -0.29 17.31
C ASN A 70 -0.43 0.43 18.41
N CYS A 71 -1.55 1.05 18.05
CA CYS A 71 -2.33 1.80 19.04
C CYS A 71 -3.07 0.86 20.01
N ALA A 72 -2.94 1.11 21.31
CA ALA A 72 -3.61 0.33 22.35
C ALA A 72 -5.14 0.48 22.28
N ASN A 73 -5.87 -0.51 22.80
CA ASN A 73 -7.34 -0.50 22.90
C ASN A 73 -8.08 -0.23 21.58
N THR A 74 -7.49 -0.61 20.44
CA THR A 74 -8.14 -0.45 19.13
C THR A 74 -8.44 -1.79 18.44
N VAL A 75 -7.57 -2.79 18.62
CA VAL A 75 -7.81 -4.12 18.05
C VAL A 75 -9.03 -4.76 18.73
N GLY A 76 -9.97 -5.24 17.94
CA GLY A 76 -11.26 -5.75 18.41
C GLY A 76 -12.37 -4.70 18.48
N GLU A 77 -12.06 -3.42 18.28
CA GLU A 77 -13.02 -2.32 18.34
C GLU A 77 -13.51 -1.89 16.95
N ASP A 78 -14.73 -1.34 16.89
CA ASP A 78 -15.30 -0.74 15.69
C ASP A 78 -14.74 0.67 15.47
N VAL A 79 -13.86 0.80 14.48
CA VAL A 79 -13.14 2.06 14.21
C VAL A 79 -14.07 3.18 13.69
N VAL A 80 -15.23 2.84 13.12
CA VAL A 80 -16.24 3.83 12.74
C VAL A 80 -16.83 4.46 13.98
N GLN A 81 -17.15 3.65 14.99
CA GLN A 81 -17.67 4.16 16.26
C GLN A 81 -16.61 4.96 17.03
N MET A 82 -15.35 4.53 17.00
CA MET A 82 -14.26 5.31 17.61
C MET A 82 -14.12 6.69 16.97
N LEU A 83 -14.15 6.78 15.63
CA LEU A 83 -14.13 8.06 14.93
C LEU A 83 -15.39 8.88 15.21
N ALA A 84 -16.57 8.27 15.22
CA ALA A 84 -17.83 8.95 15.53
C ALA A 84 -17.82 9.54 16.94
N LYS A 85 -17.31 8.81 17.94
CA LYS A 85 -17.12 9.30 19.31
C LYS A 85 -16.16 10.49 19.37
N ALA A 86 -15.06 10.44 18.61
CA ALA A 86 -14.11 11.54 18.54
C ALA A 86 -14.70 12.79 17.85
N LEU A 87 -15.48 12.61 16.78
CA LEU A 87 -16.19 13.69 16.09
C LEU A 87 -17.29 14.31 16.96
N ALA A 88 -17.99 13.52 17.77
CA ALA A 88 -19.03 14.02 18.68
C ALA A 88 -18.50 14.97 19.76
N LYS A 89 -17.18 15.00 20.03
CA LYS A 89 -16.54 15.97 20.92
C LYS A 89 -16.37 17.36 20.29
N ARG A 90 -16.72 17.54 19.00
CA ARG A 90 -16.47 18.76 18.23
C ARG A 90 -17.79 19.46 17.87
N ASP A 91 -18.14 20.50 18.60
CA ASP A 91 -19.37 21.27 18.35
C ASP A 91 -19.34 22.11 17.07
N THR A 92 -18.17 22.30 16.46
CA THR A 92 -18.02 23.21 15.29
C THR A 92 -18.31 22.55 13.96
N ILE A 93 -18.37 21.20 13.90
CA ILE A 93 -18.53 20.42 12.68
C ILE A 93 -19.64 19.37 12.82
N LYS A 94 -20.27 19.03 11.70
CA LYS A 94 -21.22 17.91 11.62
C LYS A 94 -20.86 16.98 10.48
N ILE A 95 -20.20 15.88 10.83
CA ILE A 95 -19.72 14.86 9.89
C ILE A 95 -20.39 13.52 10.23
N ASP A 96 -21.02 12.89 9.26
CA ASP A 96 -21.57 11.52 9.39
C ASP A 96 -20.66 10.53 8.66
N VAL A 97 -20.20 9.50 9.35
CA VAL A 97 -19.37 8.45 8.74
C VAL A 97 -20.31 7.46 8.04
N VAL A 98 -20.47 7.61 6.74
CA VAL A 98 -21.45 6.86 5.96
C VAL A 98 -20.91 5.59 5.33
N ALA A 99 -19.58 5.46 5.24
CA ALA A 99 -18.92 4.28 4.72
C ALA A 99 -17.52 4.10 5.31
N ILE A 100 -17.11 2.86 5.51
CA ILE A 100 -15.72 2.46 5.72
C ILE A 100 -15.25 1.55 4.60
N LEU A 101 -14.02 1.74 4.15
CA LEU A 101 -13.44 1.00 3.04
C LEU A 101 -11.92 0.86 3.20
N ASN A 102 -11.35 -0.16 2.55
CA ASN A 102 -9.91 -0.30 2.37
C ASN A 102 -9.41 0.60 1.22
N ASP A 103 -8.14 0.99 1.24
CA ASP A 103 -7.53 1.81 0.18
C ASP A 103 -7.52 1.12 -1.19
N THR A 104 -7.39 -0.20 -1.23
CA THR A 104 -7.53 -0.96 -2.48
C THR A 104 -8.93 -0.81 -3.06
N THR A 105 -9.97 -0.86 -2.21
CA THR A 105 -11.36 -0.71 -2.63
C THR A 105 -11.61 0.70 -3.13
N GLY A 106 -11.10 1.72 -2.44
CA GLY A 106 -11.17 3.10 -2.91
C GLY A 106 -10.51 3.28 -4.27
N THR A 107 -9.29 2.74 -4.41
CA THR A 107 -8.53 2.72 -5.67
C THR A 107 -9.31 2.07 -6.81
N LEU A 108 -9.89 0.89 -6.57
CA LEU A 108 -10.74 0.20 -7.55
C LEU A 108 -11.92 1.08 -7.96
N MET A 109 -12.67 1.63 -7.01
CA MET A 109 -13.86 2.43 -7.29
C MET A 109 -13.54 3.72 -8.05
N SER A 110 -12.45 4.40 -7.67
CA SER A 110 -11.98 5.61 -8.36
C SER A 110 -11.61 5.35 -9.83
N CYS A 111 -10.92 4.23 -10.09
CA CYS A 111 -10.58 3.82 -11.45
C CYS A 111 -11.80 3.29 -12.22
N ALA A 112 -12.70 2.55 -11.56
CA ALA A 112 -13.92 2.02 -12.14
C ALA A 112 -14.88 3.11 -12.62
N TRP A 113 -14.90 4.26 -11.94
CA TRP A 113 -15.64 5.44 -12.37
C TRP A 113 -15.17 5.99 -13.73
N LYS A 114 -13.87 5.87 -14.04
CA LYS A 114 -13.30 6.32 -15.32
C LYS A 114 -13.29 5.22 -16.38
N ASN A 115 -13.13 3.96 -15.97
CA ASN A 115 -13.09 2.80 -16.85
C ASN A 115 -13.84 1.63 -16.21
N HIS A 116 -15.01 1.29 -16.76
CA HIS A 116 -15.88 0.24 -16.24
C HIS A 116 -15.25 -1.18 -16.26
N ASN A 117 -14.17 -1.38 -17.02
CA ASN A 117 -13.39 -2.62 -17.00
C ASN A 117 -12.41 -2.69 -15.83
N CYS A 118 -12.35 -1.68 -14.96
CA CYS A 118 -11.55 -1.75 -13.74
C CYS A 118 -12.17 -2.76 -12.76
N LYS A 119 -11.54 -3.92 -12.64
CA LYS A 119 -12.00 -5.03 -11.77
C LYS A 119 -11.01 -5.41 -10.68
N VAL A 120 -9.83 -4.79 -10.66
CA VAL A 120 -8.79 -5.00 -9.64
C VAL A 120 -8.32 -3.63 -9.14
N GLY A 121 -8.16 -3.48 -7.83
CA GLY A 121 -7.53 -2.33 -7.20
C GLY A 121 -6.31 -2.78 -6.42
N VAL A 122 -5.15 -2.16 -6.65
CA VAL A 122 -3.86 -2.54 -6.07
C VAL A 122 -3.22 -1.33 -5.39
N ILE A 123 -2.68 -1.54 -4.20
CA ILE A 123 -1.86 -0.56 -3.48
C ILE A 123 -0.43 -1.07 -3.44
N LEU A 124 0.50 -0.25 -3.93
CA LEU A 124 1.95 -0.46 -3.91
C LEU A 124 2.61 0.80 -3.36
N GLY A 125 2.61 0.94 -2.03
CA GLY A 125 3.14 2.10 -1.32
C GLY A 125 3.94 1.66 -0.10
N THR A 126 3.68 2.26 1.07
CA THR A 126 4.25 1.79 2.35
C THR A 126 3.89 0.33 2.62
N GLY A 127 2.64 -0.06 2.32
CA GLY A 127 2.20 -1.44 2.30
C GLY A 127 1.92 -1.96 0.89
N SER A 128 1.53 -3.22 0.80
CA SER A 128 1.08 -3.85 -0.44
C SER A 128 -0.23 -4.60 -0.18
N ASN A 129 -1.28 -4.25 -0.92
CA ASN A 129 -2.57 -4.93 -0.85
C ASN A 129 -3.28 -4.95 -2.22
N ALA A 130 -4.26 -5.84 -2.38
CA ALA A 130 -5.17 -5.80 -3.51
C ALA A 130 -6.62 -6.14 -3.13
N CYS A 131 -7.54 -5.68 -3.95
CA CYS A 131 -8.91 -6.16 -3.99
C CYS A 131 -9.32 -6.43 -5.44
N TYR A 132 -10.38 -7.21 -5.61
CA TYR A 132 -10.95 -7.50 -6.93
C TYR A 132 -12.46 -7.73 -6.85
N VAL A 133 -13.11 -7.67 -8.01
CA VAL A 133 -14.54 -7.99 -8.16
C VAL A 133 -14.72 -9.50 -8.31
N GLU A 134 -15.42 -10.13 -7.36
CA GLU A 134 -15.73 -11.56 -7.35
C GLU A 134 -17.23 -11.78 -7.57
N LYS A 135 -17.60 -12.92 -8.15
CA LYS A 135 -18.99 -13.38 -8.26
C LYS A 135 -19.44 -13.92 -6.91
N ILE A 136 -20.59 -13.47 -6.41
CA ILE A 136 -21.09 -13.86 -5.07
C ILE A 136 -21.19 -15.38 -4.93
N LYS A 137 -21.57 -16.11 -5.99
CA LYS A 137 -21.63 -17.58 -5.99
C LYS A 137 -20.31 -18.28 -5.64
N ASN A 138 -19.18 -17.61 -5.77
CA ASN A 138 -17.85 -18.14 -5.44
C ASN A 138 -17.45 -17.86 -3.97
N VAL A 139 -18.21 -17.02 -3.26
CA VAL A 139 -17.90 -16.58 -1.90
C VAL A 139 -18.64 -17.48 -0.91
N ILE A 140 -17.92 -18.46 -0.37
CA ILE A 140 -18.47 -19.41 0.60
C ILE A 140 -18.81 -18.66 1.90
N GLY A 141 -20.06 -18.80 2.37
CA GLY A 141 -20.52 -18.18 3.61
C GLY A 141 -20.87 -16.69 3.50
N PHE A 142 -21.09 -16.18 2.28
CA PHE A 142 -21.55 -14.80 2.09
C PHE A 142 -22.94 -14.59 2.71
N ASP A 143 -23.04 -13.62 3.63
CA ASP A 143 -24.23 -13.27 4.41
C ASP A 143 -24.77 -11.85 4.08
N GLY A 144 -24.20 -11.19 3.06
CA GLY A 144 -24.63 -9.87 2.58
C GLY A 144 -25.75 -9.90 1.54
N ASP A 145 -25.98 -8.76 0.88
CA ASP A 145 -27.01 -8.62 -0.15
C ASP A 145 -26.70 -9.47 -1.40
N THR A 146 -27.52 -10.51 -1.63
CA THR A 146 -27.42 -11.41 -2.78
C THR A 146 -28.22 -10.94 -4.00
N SER A 147 -28.87 -9.78 -3.95
CA SER A 147 -29.59 -9.21 -5.10
C SER A 147 -28.65 -8.78 -6.23
N LYS A 148 -27.37 -8.55 -5.91
CA LYS A 148 -26.31 -8.21 -6.86
C LYS A 148 -25.50 -9.46 -7.23
N PRO A 149 -24.97 -9.57 -8.46
CA PRO A 149 -24.17 -10.74 -8.86
C PRO A 149 -22.72 -10.71 -8.37
N HIS A 150 -22.23 -9.56 -7.90
CA HIS A 150 -20.82 -9.34 -7.59
C HIS A 150 -20.60 -8.67 -6.23
N VAL A 151 -19.45 -8.93 -5.64
CA VAL A 151 -18.94 -8.32 -4.42
C VAL A 151 -17.45 -7.99 -4.59
N ILE A 152 -16.97 -6.94 -3.93
CA ILE A 152 -15.53 -6.64 -3.91
C ILE A 152 -14.90 -7.41 -2.74
N ILE A 153 -13.87 -8.19 -3.03
CA ILE A 153 -13.09 -8.91 -2.02
C ILE A 153 -11.79 -8.16 -1.78
N ASN A 154 -11.62 -7.62 -0.57
CA ASN A 154 -10.32 -7.20 -0.07
C ASN A 154 -9.52 -8.45 0.29
N THR A 155 -8.39 -8.67 -0.40
CA THR A 155 -7.63 -9.91 -0.26
C THR A 155 -6.72 -9.93 0.96
N GLU A 156 -6.34 -8.75 1.47
CA GLU A 156 -5.26 -8.62 2.45
C GLU A 156 -4.03 -9.48 2.09
N TRP A 157 -3.66 -9.48 0.79
CA TRP A 157 -2.64 -10.40 0.22
C TRP A 157 -1.24 -10.24 0.82
N GLY A 158 -1.04 -9.25 1.68
CA GLY A 158 0.24 -8.98 2.33
C GLY A 158 0.62 -10.13 3.27
N ALA A 159 -0.37 -10.82 3.81
CA ALA A 159 -0.22 -11.98 4.70
C ALA A 159 0.09 -13.30 3.96
N PHE A 160 0.09 -13.32 2.62
CA PHE A 160 0.46 -14.53 1.89
C PHE A 160 1.89 -14.95 2.25
N GLY A 161 2.10 -16.25 2.46
CA GLY A 161 3.38 -16.80 2.92
C GLY A 161 3.55 -16.90 4.43
N ASP A 162 2.67 -16.30 5.24
CA ASP A 162 2.71 -16.36 6.71
C ASP A 162 2.68 -17.80 7.28
N HIS A 163 2.25 -18.78 6.47
CA HIS A 163 2.22 -20.21 6.83
C HIS A 163 3.26 -21.06 6.08
N GLY A 164 4.26 -20.41 5.47
CA GLY A 164 5.39 -21.06 4.80
C GLY A 164 5.26 -21.21 3.29
N GLU A 165 4.16 -20.73 2.68
CA GLU A 165 3.90 -20.85 1.24
C GLU A 165 4.97 -20.17 0.38
N LEU A 166 5.69 -19.20 0.95
CA LEU A 166 6.74 -18.43 0.27
C LEU A 166 8.16 -18.77 0.73
N ASP A 167 8.34 -19.78 1.59
CA ASP A 167 9.67 -20.06 2.18
C ASP A 167 10.73 -20.44 1.14
N PHE A 168 10.31 -21.00 0.00
CA PHE A 168 11.19 -21.38 -1.10
C PHE A 168 11.80 -20.19 -1.85
N ILE A 169 11.22 -18.99 -1.76
CA ILE A 169 11.74 -17.76 -2.40
C ILE A 169 12.35 -16.77 -1.40
N ARG A 170 12.07 -16.93 -0.10
CA ARG A 170 12.56 -16.01 0.94
C ARG A 170 14.06 -16.18 1.16
N THR A 171 14.81 -15.11 0.91
CA THR A 171 16.25 -15.09 1.15
C THR A 171 16.57 -14.95 2.65
N PRO A 172 17.82 -15.23 3.08
CA PRO A 172 18.25 -14.93 4.44
C PRO A 172 18.05 -13.45 4.83
N TYR A 173 18.09 -12.52 3.87
CA TYR A 173 17.88 -11.09 4.13
C TYR A 173 16.39 -10.77 4.35
N ASP A 174 15.48 -11.41 3.61
CA ASP A 174 14.04 -11.28 3.87
C ASP A 174 13.68 -11.80 5.27
N LYS A 175 14.33 -12.89 5.71
CA LYS A 175 14.18 -13.44 7.05
C LYS A 175 14.75 -12.51 8.13
N GLU A 176 15.87 -11.85 7.86
CA GLU A 176 16.47 -10.86 8.77
C GLU A 176 15.59 -9.61 8.94
N ILE A 177 15.00 -9.11 7.86
CA ILE A 177 14.02 -8.01 7.89
C ILE A 177 12.80 -8.40 8.71
N ASP A 178 12.24 -9.57 8.44
CA ASP A 178 11.07 -10.08 9.13
C ASP A 178 11.31 -10.22 10.64
N LYS A 179 12.45 -10.83 11.03
CA LYS A 179 12.86 -11.01 12.43
C LYS A 179 12.92 -9.71 13.22
N HIS A 180 13.32 -8.61 12.58
CA HIS A 180 13.48 -7.29 13.23
C HIS A 180 12.34 -6.32 12.91
N SER A 181 11.26 -6.80 12.29
CA SER A 181 10.06 -6.00 12.04
C SER A 181 9.20 -5.88 13.29
N VAL A 182 8.22 -4.97 13.27
CA VAL A 182 7.23 -4.81 14.35
C VAL A 182 6.30 -6.04 14.50
N ASN A 183 6.22 -6.89 13.48
CA ASN A 183 5.33 -8.03 13.40
C ASN A 183 6.05 -9.26 12.79
N PRO A 184 7.02 -9.88 13.50
CA PRO A 184 7.75 -11.04 12.99
C PRO A 184 6.83 -12.21 12.62
N GLY A 185 7.12 -12.87 11.50
CA GLY A 185 6.34 -14.00 10.98
C GLY A 185 4.99 -13.61 10.37
N LYS A 186 4.75 -12.32 10.16
CA LYS A 186 3.53 -11.78 9.56
C LYS A 186 3.80 -10.88 8.38
N GLN A 187 2.82 -10.72 7.50
CA GLN A 187 2.89 -9.84 6.33
C GLN A 187 4.08 -10.18 5.41
N LEU A 188 4.38 -11.48 5.25
CA LEU A 188 5.61 -11.91 4.57
C LEU A 188 5.66 -11.54 3.09
N HIS A 189 4.54 -11.60 2.38
CA HIS A 189 4.46 -11.14 1.00
C HIS A 189 4.62 -9.62 0.89
N GLU A 190 3.97 -8.85 1.77
CA GLU A 190 4.11 -7.39 1.82
C GLU A 190 5.57 -6.98 2.07
N LYS A 191 6.26 -7.66 2.99
CA LYS A 191 7.69 -7.43 3.30
C LYS A 191 8.63 -7.61 2.12
N MET A 192 8.24 -8.40 1.13
CA MET A 192 9.05 -8.62 -0.07
C MET A 192 8.76 -7.63 -1.21
N ILE A 193 7.70 -6.82 -1.09
CA ILE A 193 7.19 -5.95 -2.17
C ILE A 193 7.20 -4.48 -1.78
N SER A 194 6.72 -4.15 -0.58
CA SER A 194 6.29 -2.77 -0.29
C SER A 194 7.46 -1.82 -0.02
N GLY A 195 7.22 -0.54 -0.25
CA GLY A 195 8.19 0.51 -0.08
C GLY A 195 8.64 0.73 1.37
N MET A 196 8.01 0.11 2.36
CA MET A 196 8.53 0.08 3.74
C MET A 196 9.82 -0.75 3.86
N TYR A 197 10.00 -1.76 3.01
CA TYR A 197 11.04 -2.80 3.22
C TYR A 197 12.10 -2.87 2.13
N LEU A 198 11.83 -2.39 0.91
CA LEU A 198 12.79 -2.49 -0.20
C LEU A 198 14.12 -1.79 0.09
N GLY A 199 14.09 -0.60 0.67
CA GLY A 199 15.31 0.12 1.07
C GLY A 199 16.16 -0.66 2.08
N GLU A 200 15.53 -1.30 3.07
CA GLU A 200 16.24 -2.11 4.06
C GLU A 200 16.85 -3.37 3.44
N LEU A 201 16.14 -4.00 2.49
CA LEU A 201 16.70 -5.12 1.73
C LEU A 201 17.93 -4.70 0.93
N ALA A 202 17.86 -3.57 0.24
CA ALA A 202 19.02 -3.02 -0.48
C ALA A 202 20.18 -2.73 0.50
N ARG A 203 19.91 -2.14 1.67
CA ARG A 203 20.92 -1.88 2.71
C ARG A 203 21.66 -3.16 3.14
N LEU A 204 20.91 -4.23 3.44
CA LEU A 204 21.48 -5.51 3.87
C LEU A 204 22.38 -6.11 2.79
N LEU A 205 21.96 -6.02 1.52
CA LEU A 205 22.75 -6.48 0.38
C LEU A 205 24.02 -5.64 0.19
N ILE A 206 23.93 -4.31 0.31
CA ILE A 206 25.09 -3.41 0.27
C ILE A 206 26.10 -3.81 1.35
N ILE A 207 25.66 -3.98 2.61
CA ILE A 207 26.55 -4.40 3.71
C ILE A 207 27.19 -5.75 3.42
N LYS A 208 26.42 -6.71 2.91
CA LYS A 208 26.94 -8.03 2.55
C LYS A 208 28.04 -7.91 1.49
N PHE A 209 27.81 -7.17 0.41
CA PHE A 209 28.79 -7.02 -0.67
C PHE A 209 29.98 -6.14 -0.27
N THR A 210 29.81 -5.22 0.69
CA THR A 210 30.94 -4.56 1.33
C THR A 210 31.78 -5.55 2.13
N LYS A 211 31.18 -6.42 2.95
CA LYS A 211 31.93 -7.45 3.71
C LYS A 211 32.70 -8.41 2.79
N ASP A 212 32.13 -8.73 1.64
CA ASP A 212 32.76 -9.56 0.61
C ASP A 212 33.84 -8.80 -0.19
N LYS A 213 34.14 -7.54 0.16
CA LYS A 213 35.11 -6.65 -0.50
C LYS A 213 34.78 -6.31 -1.97
N VAL A 214 33.52 -6.50 -2.37
CA VAL A 214 33.00 -6.13 -3.70
C VAL A 214 32.63 -4.65 -3.77
N LEU A 215 32.22 -4.06 -2.64
CA LEU A 215 31.89 -2.65 -2.50
C LEU A 215 32.85 -1.95 -1.53
N PHE A 216 33.15 -0.69 -1.82
CA PHE A 216 33.84 0.26 -0.92
C PHE A 216 35.15 -0.28 -0.33
N GLY A 217 35.86 -1.14 -1.07
CA GLY A 217 37.12 -1.74 -0.62
C GLY A 217 37.03 -2.54 0.68
N GLY A 218 35.83 -3.00 1.09
CA GLY A 218 35.64 -3.71 2.35
C GLY A 218 35.20 -2.85 3.54
N GLN A 219 35.11 -1.53 3.38
CA GLN A 219 34.86 -0.61 4.49
C GLN A 219 33.38 -0.26 4.63
N ILE A 220 32.76 -0.72 5.72
CA ILE A 220 31.35 -0.45 6.00
C ILE A 220 31.20 0.94 6.61
N ASN A 221 30.48 1.82 5.93
CA ASN A 221 30.13 3.13 6.47
C ASN A 221 29.24 3.00 7.73
N PRO A 222 29.49 3.76 8.81
CA PRO A 222 28.68 3.73 10.03
C PRO A 222 27.18 3.94 9.76
N LYS A 223 26.82 4.83 8.83
CA LYS A 223 25.41 5.12 8.51
C LYS A 223 24.69 3.91 7.92
N LEU A 224 25.38 3.09 7.14
CA LEU A 224 24.83 1.85 6.60
C LEU A 224 24.61 0.80 7.70
N GLN A 225 25.25 0.89 8.87
CA GLN A 225 25.02 -0.06 9.97
C GLN A 225 23.68 0.18 10.70
N GLU A 226 23.18 1.42 10.67
CA GLU A 226 21.86 1.78 11.18
C GLU A 226 20.77 1.09 10.36
N ARG A 227 19.81 0.42 11.02
CA ARG A 227 18.67 -0.18 10.31
C ARG A 227 17.80 0.91 9.72
N TRP A 228 17.21 0.63 8.56
CA TRP A 228 16.31 1.53 7.84
C TRP A 228 16.99 2.82 7.34
N SER A 229 18.33 2.89 7.33
CA SER A 229 19.05 4.09 6.88
C SER A 229 19.06 4.26 5.36
N PHE A 230 18.85 3.18 4.61
CA PHE A 230 18.70 3.24 3.16
C PHE A 230 17.22 3.23 2.80
N LEU A 231 16.72 4.37 2.29
CA LEU A 231 15.30 4.55 2.04
C LEU A 231 14.90 4.00 0.67
N THR A 232 13.64 3.58 0.52
CA THR A 232 13.14 3.14 -0.79
C THR A 232 13.16 4.25 -1.84
N GLU A 233 13.03 5.52 -1.45
CA GLU A 233 13.22 6.64 -2.37
C GLU A 233 14.62 6.66 -3.00
N TYR A 234 15.64 6.18 -2.30
CA TYR A 234 17.01 6.10 -2.83
C TYR A 234 17.11 5.08 -3.96
N ILE A 235 16.36 3.97 -3.89
CA ILE A 235 16.25 3.00 -4.98
C ILE A 235 15.70 3.69 -6.23
N SER A 236 14.58 4.41 -6.09
CA SER A 236 13.98 5.15 -7.20
C SER A 236 14.91 6.23 -7.76
N GLU A 237 15.60 7.00 -6.90
CA GLU A 237 16.57 8.01 -7.32
C GLU A 237 17.73 7.39 -8.13
N ILE A 238 18.31 6.30 -7.64
CA ILE A 238 19.43 5.59 -8.29
C ILE A 238 19.01 5.01 -9.65
N GLU A 239 17.86 4.35 -9.71
CA GLU A 239 17.39 3.72 -10.95
C GLU A 239 16.94 4.73 -12.02
N ASN A 240 16.72 5.99 -11.62
CA ASN A 240 16.40 7.10 -12.53
C ASN A 240 17.64 7.67 -13.23
N ASP A 241 18.86 7.31 -12.82
CA ASP A 241 20.06 7.69 -13.56
C ASP A 241 20.04 7.06 -14.97
N PRO A 242 20.42 7.78 -16.03
CA PRO A 242 20.69 7.20 -17.34
C PRO A 242 21.76 6.09 -17.26
N ARG A 243 21.76 5.16 -18.22
CA ARG A 243 22.79 4.10 -18.27
C ARG A 243 24.19 4.71 -18.36
N GLY A 244 25.12 4.22 -17.55
CA GLY A 244 26.50 4.72 -17.47
C GLY A 244 26.65 6.06 -16.74
N VAL A 245 25.56 6.65 -16.24
CA VAL A 245 25.55 7.86 -15.42
C VAL A 245 25.21 7.44 -13.99
N PHE A 246 25.83 8.11 -13.01
CA PHE A 246 25.72 7.77 -11.59
C PHE A 246 25.57 9.01 -10.71
N LYS A 247 24.90 10.04 -11.24
CA LYS A 247 24.78 11.34 -10.55
C LYS A 247 23.88 11.20 -9.33
N GLN A 248 22.70 10.61 -9.50
CA GLN A 248 21.79 10.38 -8.37
C GLN A 248 22.33 9.35 -7.41
N CYS A 249 23.00 8.31 -7.92
CA CYS A 249 23.68 7.36 -7.05
C CYS A 249 24.70 8.03 -6.13
N ARG A 250 25.53 8.94 -6.67
CA ARG A 250 26.49 9.71 -5.84
C ARG A 250 25.80 10.65 -4.87
N ASN A 251 24.72 11.30 -5.27
CA ASN A 251 23.94 12.16 -4.37
C ASN A 251 23.37 11.37 -3.19
N VAL A 252 22.78 10.20 -3.45
CA VAL A 252 22.28 9.28 -2.41
C VAL A 252 23.40 8.85 -1.47
N LEU A 253 24.54 8.45 -2.03
CA LEU A 253 25.70 8.04 -1.23
C LEU A 253 26.25 9.19 -0.38
N GLY A 254 26.23 10.42 -0.90
CA GLY A 254 26.54 11.63 -0.16
C GLY A 254 25.61 11.86 1.04
N LYS A 255 24.29 11.64 0.88
CA LYS A 255 23.30 11.69 1.99
C LYS A 255 23.63 10.66 3.10
N LEU A 256 24.33 9.57 2.75
CA LEU A 256 24.78 8.52 3.67
C LEU A 256 26.22 8.72 4.17
N ASN A 257 26.83 9.89 3.92
CA ASN A 257 28.23 10.21 4.25
C ASN A 257 29.25 9.29 3.58
N ILE A 258 28.97 8.82 2.36
CA ILE A 258 29.89 8.06 1.51
C ILE A 258 30.34 9.01 0.39
N LEU A 259 31.52 9.61 0.55
CA LEU A 259 31.93 10.79 -0.22
C LEU A 259 32.67 10.45 -1.52
N ASP A 260 33.41 9.34 -1.56
CA ASP A 260 34.26 8.98 -2.71
C ASP A 260 33.97 7.58 -3.28
N PRO A 261 32.71 7.27 -3.68
CA PRO A 261 32.42 6.00 -4.32
C PRO A 261 33.02 5.94 -5.73
N THR A 262 33.57 4.78 -6.10
CA THR A 262 34.02 4.52 -7.47
C THR A 262 32.81 4.38 -8.41
N ASP A 263 33.05 4.50 -9.72
CA ASP A 263 32.00 4.18 -10.71
C ASP A 263 31.56 2.72 -10.62
N GLN A 264 32.48 1.81 -10.28
CA GLN A 264 32.16 0.41 -10.07
C GLN A 264 31.24 0.22 -8.85
N ASP A 265 31.48 0.92 -7.75
CA ASP A 265 30.59 0.90 -6.58
C ASP A 265 29.19 1.37 -6.98
N CYS A 266 29.10 2.48 -7.70
CA CYS A 266 27.81 3.03 -8.14
C CYS A 266 27.08 2.07 -9.10
N SER A 267 27.80 1.44 -10.03
CA SER A 267 27.24 0.42 -10.92
C SER A 267 26.70 -0.78 -10.16
N ASN A 268 27.46 -1.29 -9.19
CA ASN A 268 27.06 -2.42 -8.35
C ASN A 268 25.84 -2.08 -7.48
N ILE A 269 25.79 -0.87 -6.92
CA ILE A 269 24.65 -0.41 -6.10
C ILE A 269 23.40 -0.26 -6.94
N ARG A 270 23.52 0.32 -8.13
CA ARG A 270 22.41 0.36 -9.10
C ARG A 270 21.90 -1.05 -9.40
N TYR A 271 22.78 -2.02 -9.62
CA TYR A 271 22.38 -3.39 -9.89
C TYR A 271 21.66 -4.05 -8.70
N ILE A 272 22.07 -3.74 -7.46
CA ILE A 272 21.36 -4.17 -6.25
C ILE A 272 19.94 -3.57 -6.23
N CYS A 273 19.81 -2.26 -6.45
CA CYS A 273 18.53 -1.56 -6.52
C CYS A 273 17.60 -2.20 -7.56
N GLU A 274 18.07 -2.32 -8.80
CA GLU A 274 17.32 -2.92 -9.91
C GLU A 274 16.90 -4.37 -9.61
N SER A 275 17.74 -5.14 -8.91
CA SER A 275 17.41 -6.52 -8.54
C SER A 275 16.31 -6.59 -7.48
N VAL A 276 16.35 -5.70 -6.48
CA VAL A 276 15.34 -5.61 -5.41
C VAL A 276 14.00 -5.14 -5.95
N SER A 277 13.99 -4.05 -6.71
CA SER A 277 12.76 -3.46 -7.27
C SER A 277 12.11 -4.35 -8.32
N ARG A 278 12.90 -4.97 -9.22
CA ARG A 278 12.40 -5.93 -10.22
C ARG A 278 11.77 -7.15 -9.57
N ARG A 279 12.39 -7.69 -8.50
CA ARG A 279 11.79 -8.79 -7.73
C ARG A 279 10.44 -8.37 -7.14
N ALA A 280 10.38 -7.20 -6.51
CA ALA A 280 9.13 -6.68 -5.92
C ALA A 280 8.02 -6.53 -6.98
N ALA A 281 8.35 -5.98 -8.16
CA ALA A 281 7.42 -5.84 -9.26
C ALA A 281 6.94 -7.18 -9.82
N TYR A 282 7.82 -8.19 -9.92
CA TYR A 282 7.44 -9.54 -10.35
C TYR A 282 6.51 -10.23 -9.36
N LEU A 283 6.78 -10.13 -8.05
CA LEU A 283 5.90 -10.70 -7.02
C LEU A 283 4.52 -10.02 -7.02
N ALA A 284 4.48 -8.69 -7.13
CA ALA A 284 3.23 -7.96 -7.28
C ALA A 284 2.47 -8.38 -8.56
N SER A 285 3.18 -8.56 -9.68
CA SER A 285 2.60 -9.02 -10.95
C SER A 285 2.01 -10.42 -10.85
N ALA A 286 2.68 -11.34 -10.15
CA ALA A 286 2.16 -12.68 -9.91
C ALA A 286 0.85 -12.66 -9.09
N GLY A 287 0.78 -11.79 -8.08
CA GLY A 287 -0.47 -11.55 -7.33
C GLY A 287 -1.59 -11.05 -8.24
N VAL A 288 -1.32 -10.04 -9.08
CA VAL A 288 -2.32 -9.50 -10.02
C VAL A 288 -2.76 -10.53 -11.05
N ALA A 289 -1.82 -11.26 -11.66
CA ALA A 289 -2.12 -12.32 -12.62
C ALA A 289 -2.99 -13.42 -12.00
N THR A 290 -2.76 -13.77 -10.73
CA THR A 290 -3.60 -14.73 -10.00
C THR A 290 -5.06 -14.25 -9.91
N LEU A 291 -5.28 -12.96 -9.61
CA LEU A 291 -6.63 -12.38 -9.55
C LEU A 291 -7.29 -12.34 -10.94
N ILE A 292 -6.55 -11.99 -11.98
CA ILE A 292 -7.04 -11.99 -13.37
C ILE A 292 -7.44 -13.40 -13.81
N ASN A 293 -6.55 -14.38 -13.60
CA ASN A 293 -6.81 -15.78 -13.92
C ASN A 293 -8.02 -16.33 -13.16
N LYS A 294 -8.21 -15.90 -11.91
CA LYS A 294 -9.34 -16.31 -11.08
C LYS A 294 -10.67 -15.72 -11.56
N MET A 295 -10.67 -14.46 -12.02
CA MET A 295 -11.89 -13.83 -12.55
C MET A 295 -12.31 -14.43 -13.90
N ASP A 296 -11.33 -14.89 -14.70
CA ASP A 296 -11.53 -15.51 -16.01
C ASP A 296 -12.36 -14.61 -16.95
N ILE A 297 -11.87 -13.38 -17.16
CA ILE A 297 -12.50 -12.38 -18.02
C ILE A 297 -11.48 -11.78 -19.01
N PRO A 298 -11.91 -11.47 -20.25
CA PRO A 298 -10.98 -11.12 -21.33
C PRO A 298 -10.52 -9.67 -21.30
N SER A 299 -11.14 -8.77 -20.53
CA SER A 299 -10.69 -7.38 -20.44
C SER A 299 -10.69 -6.91 -18.99
N VAL A 300 -9.50 -6.55 -18.51
CA VAL A 300 -9.30 -6.10 -17.12
C VAL A 300 -8.46 -4.85 -17.10
N THR A 301 -8.99 -3.81 -16.46
CA THR A 301 -8.17 -2.71 -15.96
C THR A 301 -7.84 -2.96 -14.50
N VAL A 302 -6.57 -2.76 -14.16
CA VAL A 302 -6.03 -2.81 -12.81
C VAL A 302 -5.76 -1.37 -12.40
N GLY A 303 -6.58 -0.86 -11.47
CA GLY A 303 -6.33 0.42 -10.83
C GLY A 303 -5.19 0.27 -9.83
N VAL A 304 -4.13 1.08 -9.96
CA VAL A 304 -2.96 1.02 -9.08
C VAL A 304 -2.73 2.36 -8.42
N ASP A 305 -2.50 2.36 -7.10
CA ASP A 305 -2.08 3.52 -6.32
C ASP A 305 -0.90 3.14 -5.41
N GLY A 306 -0.27 4.11 -4.77
CA GLY A 306 0.84 3.96 -3.84
C GLY A 306 2.13 4.61 -4.32
N SER A 307 2.93 5.09 -3.36
CA SER A 307 4.16 5.85 -3.61
C SER A 307 5.21 5.06 -4.39
N LEU A 308 5.38 3.76 -4.10
CA LEU A 308 6.34 2.93 -4.80
C LEU A 308 6.01 2.87 -6.29
N TYR A 309 4.76 2.58 -6.64
CA TYR A 309 4.35 2.52 -8.05
C TYR A 309 4.39 3.89 -8.76
N ARG A 310 4.00 4.97 -8.06
CA ARG A 310 3.97 6.33 -8.62
C ARG A 310 5.35 6.90 -8.93
N PHE A 311 6.32 6.67 -8.05
CA PHE A 311 7.61 7.37 -8.09
C PHE A 311 8.75 6.50 -8.60
N HIS A 312 8.62 5.18 -8.59
CA HIS A 312 9.66 4.30 -9.10
C HIS A 312 9.65 4.29 -10.64
N PRO A 313 10.79 4.58 -11.31
CA PRO A 313 10.82 4.85 -12.75
C PRO A 313 10.41 3.67 -13.63
N HIS A 314 10.64 2.43 -13.15
CA HIS A 314 10.46 1.22 -13.97
C HIS A 314 9.31 0.32 -13.52
N PHE A 315 8.66 0.59 -12.38
CA PHE A 315 7.74 -0.38 -11.76
C PHE A 315 6.51 -0.63 -12.63
N HIS A 316 5.95 0.43 -13.23
CA HIS A 316 4.84 0.33 -14.18
C HIS A 316 5.17 -0.57 -15.38
N ASN A 317 6.29 -0.29 -16.06
CA ASN A 317 6.70 -1.03 -17.27
C ASN A 317 6.95 -2.50 -16.96
N ILE A 318 7.65 -2.78 -15.85
CA ILE A 318 7.95 -4.15 -15.42
C ILE A 318 6.65 -4.93 -15.15
N MET A 319 5.67 -4.31 -14.48
CA MET A 319 4.37 -4.95 -14.24
C MET A 319 3.58 -5.14 -15.53
N HIS A 320 3.57 -4.12 -16.40
CA HIS A 320 2.87 -4.16 -17.68
C HIS A 320 3.37 -5.30 -18.57
N GLU A 321 4.67 -5.58 -18.56
CA GLU A 321 5.27 -6.71 -19.28
C GLU A 321 5.03 -8.04 -18.55
N LYS A 322 5.21 -8.09 -17.23
CA LYS A 322 5.21 -9.35 -16.48
C LYS A 322 3.82 -9.93 -16.26
N ILE A 323 2.78 -9.12 -16.08
CA ILE A 323 1.43 -9.64 -15.79
C ILE A 323 0.92 -10.51 -16.94
N PRO A 324 0.95 -10.08 -18.22
CA PRO A 324 0.51 -10.93 -19.33
C PRO A 324 1.26 -12.25 -19.44
N GLU A 325 2.57 -12.27 -19.16
CA GLU A 325 3.38 -13.50 -19.19
C GLU A 325 2.94 -14.55 -18.15
N LEU A 326 2.30 -14.12 -17.06
CA LEU A 326 1.85 -14.98 -15.96
C LEU A 326 0.36 -15.32 -16.04
N CYS A 327 -0.38 -14.69 -16.96
CA CYS A 327 -1.80 -14.95 -17.15
C CYS A 327 -2.02 -16.26 -17.93
N ASN A 328 -3.17 -16.88 -17.70
CA ASN A 328 -3.54 -18.13 -18.34
C ASN A 328 -3.75 -17.90 -19.86
N PRO A 329 -2.98 -18.58 -20.74
CA PRO A 329 -3.09 -18.39 -22.18
C PRO A 329 -4.43 -18.85 -22.77
N SER A 330 -5.25 -19.60 -22.02
CA SER A 330 -6.59 -20.00 -22.47
C SER A 330 -7.62 -18.87 -22.41
N ILE A 331 -7.32 -17.73 -21.79
CA ILE A 331 -8.23 -16.58 -21.76
C ILE A 331 -8.15 -15.88 -23.11
N GLU A 332 -9.09 -16.20 -24.00
CA GLU A 332 -9.14 -15.63 -25.34
C GLU A 332 -9.26 -14.10 -25.31
N ASN A 333 -8.48 -13.42 -26.17
CA ASN A 333 -8.48 -11.96 -26.31
C ASN A 333 -8.18 -11.18 -25.01
N LEU A 334 -7.36 -11.76 -24.12
CA LEU A 334 -6.96 -11.12 -22.87
C LEU A 334 -6.30 -9.76 -23.11
N CYS A 335 -6.96 -8.70 -22.63
CA CYS A 335 -6.52 -7.32 -22.68
C CYS A 335 -6.39 -6.78 -21.25
N ILE A 336 -5.16 -6.41 -20.89
CA ILE A 336 -4.82 -5.92 -19.54
C ILE A 336 -4.36 -4.49 -19.66
N ASN A 337 -4.93 -3.62 -18.83
CA ASN A 337 -4.53 -2.22 -18.74
C ASN A 337 -4.18 -1.86 -17.30
N LEU A 338 -3.06 -1.16 -17.09
CA LEU A 338 -2.68 -0.63 -15.80
C LEU A 338 -3.02 0.85 -15.74
N MET A 339 -3.93 1.21 -14.83
CA MET A 339 -4.39 2.59 -14.69
C MET A 339 -3.90 3.17 -13.37
N LEU A 340 -3.09 4.23 -13.43
CA LEU A 340 -2.72 4.96 -12.23
C LEU A 340 -3.97 5.67 -11.66
N SER A 341 -4.30 5.39 -10.41
CA SER A 341 -5.32 6.13 -9.68
C SER A 341 -4.75 7.47 -9.23
N GLU A 342 -5.42 8.58 -9.50
CA GLU A 342 -5.04 9.89 -8.97
C GLU A 342 -5.93 10.19 -7.76
N ASP A 343 -5.40 9.94 -6.57
CA ASP A 343 -6.14 9.92 -5.29
C ASP A 343 -7.27 8.89 -5.26
N GLY A 344 -6.89 7.61 -5.39
CA GLY A 344 -7.83 6.49 -5.41
C GLY A 344 -8.63 6.40 -4.13
N SER A 345 -7.94 6.55 -3.01
CA SER A 345 -8.53 6.45 -1.67
C SER A 345 -9.52 7.58 -1.38
N GLY A 346 -9.21 8.83 -1.71
CA GLY A 346 -10.11 9.96 -1.45
C GLY A 346 -11.34 9.97 -2.37
N ARG A 347 -11.12 9.83 -3.69
CA ARG A 347 -12.24 9.82 -4.67
C ARG A 347 -13.12 8.60 -4.51
N GLY A 348 -12.53 7.42 -4.33
CA GLY A 348 -13.26 6.18 -4.12
C GLY A 348 -14.12 6.23 -2.87
N ALA A 349 -13.58 6.75 -1.75
CA ALA A 349 -14.34 6.95 -0.52
C ALA A 349 -15.54 7.88 -0.72
N ALA A 350 -15.35 9.00 -1.41
CA ALA A 350 -16.42 9.96 -1.69
C ALA A 350 -17.52 9.35 -2.59
N LEU A 351 -17.16 8.53 -3.58
CA LEU A 351 -18.11 7.83 -4.45
C LEU A 351 -18.94 6.80 -3.67
N ILE A 352 -18.29 6.00 -2.81
CA ILE A 352 -19.00 5.05 -1.94
C ILE A 352 -19.90 5.79 -0.95
N ALA A 353 -19.43 6.89 -0.37
CA ALA A 353 -20.22 7.72 0.54
C ALA A 353 -21.47 8.29 -0.15
N ALA A 354 -21.34 8.74 -1.40
CA ALA A 354 -22.48 9.22 -2.19
C ALA A 354 -23.51 8.09 -2.43
N SER A 355 -23.05 6.92 -2.89
CA SER A 355 -23.95 5.77 -3.13
C SER A 355 -24.59 5.22 -1.86
N GLY A 356 -23.88 5.22 -0.73
CA GLY A 356 -24.41 4.81 0.57
C GLY A 356 -25.43 5.77 1.16
N SER A 357 -25.36 7.06 0.78
CA SER A 357 -26.31 8.09 1.22
C SER A 357 -27.62 8.02 0.42
N GLU A 358 -27.60 7.62 -0.84
CA GLU A 358 -28.81 7.45 -1.66
C GLU A 358 -29.68 6.25 -1.25
N ASN A 359 -29.07 5.21 -0.66
CA ASN A 359 -29.78 3.99 -0.22
C ASN A 359 -30.40 4.11 1.19
N ASN A 360 -30.23 5.23 1.88
CA ASN A 360 -30.91 5.55 3.14
C ASN A 360 -31.56 6.95 3.01
N PRO A 361 -32.67 7.09 2.27
CA PRO A 361 -33.49 8.29 2.41
C PRO A 361 -34.02 8.35 3.86
N GLU A 362 -33.96 9.53 4.46
CA GLU A 362 -34.42 9.83 5.83
C GLU A 362 -35.78 9.20 6.20
#